data_AF-A0A5C8P5M6-F1
#
_entry.id   AF-A0A5C8P5M6-F1
#
_cell.length_a   1.000
_cell.length_b   1.000
_cell.length_c   1.000
_cell.angle_alpha   90.00
_cell.angle_beta   90.00
_cell.angle_gamma   90.00
#
_symmetry.space_group_name_H-M   'P 1'
#
loop_
_entity.id
_entity.type
_entity.pdbx_description
1 polymer ?
#
loop_
_entity_poly.entity_id
_entity_poly.type
_entity_poly.pdbx_seq_one_letter_code
_entity_poly.pdbx_strand_id
1 'polypeptide(L)'
;GSGTIGGFTANAGGTVSPGNSPDTLNVAGNVAFAAGSTYLVEIDAANNADRIVATGTATLGGGTVQVTKTGGGYVAGTRYTILTANGSVNGTFAGLVAAGTGLPLFDLALSYDPSNVYLDVARNAVTFCGVAASRNQCTAGSGVESLGAGNPIFDAVANLPDTAGIRRAFDLLSGEIHAS
;
A
#
# COMPACT_ATOMS: atom_id res chain seq x y z
N GLY A 1 5.62 -11.54 14.59
CA GLY A 1 6.89 -11.10 15.20
C GLY A 1 8.03 -11.53 14.31
N SER A 2 9.13 -10.79 14.37
CA SER A 2 10.32 -10.98 13.54
C SER A 2 11.13 -12.17 14.08
N GLY A 3 11.62 -13.05 13.22
CA GLY A 3 12.36 -14.23 13.67
C GLY A 3 12.49 -15.31 12.60
N THR A 4 12.93 -16.50 13.02
CA THR A 4 12.97 -17.70 12.17
C THR A 4 12.09 -18.78 12.77
N ILE A 5 11.20 -19.35 11.95
CA ILE A 5 10.36 -20.49 12.30
C ILE A 5 10.51 -21.60 11.26
N GLY A 6 10.02 -22.81 11.54
CA GLY A 6 10.11 -23.94 10.61
C GLY A 6 9.16 -23.78 9.41
N GLY A 7 7.86 -23.90 9.63
CA GLY A 7 6.82 -23.76 8.62
C GLY A 7 5.47 -23.52 9.29
N PHE A 8 4.49 -23.02 8.55
CA PHE A 8 3.17 -22.80 9.12
C PHE A 8 2.04 -22.95 8.10
N THR A 9 0.85 -23.22 8.64
CA THR A 9 -0.43 -23.08 7.94
C THR A 9 -1.31 -22.13 8.76
N ALA A 10 -1.62 -20.97 8.20
CA ALA A 10 -2.59 -20.05 8.75
C ALA A 10 -3.99 -20.51 8.35
N ASN A 11 -4.74 -21.04 9.32
CA ASN A 11 -6.12 -21.47 9.15
C ASN A 11 -7.09 -20.28 9.27
N ALA A 12 -8.37 -20.51 9.01
CA ALA A 12 -9.42 -19.50 9.20
C ALA A 12 -9.36 -18.87 10.61
N GLY A 13 -9.42 -17.54 10.66
CA GLY A 13 -9.25 -16.75 11.89
C GLY A 13 -7.81 -16.57 12.36
N GLY A 14 -6.85 -17.28 11.75
CA GLY A 14 -5.42 -17.11 12.02
C GLY A 14 -4.88 -15.83 11.38
N THR A 15 -4.05 -15.10 12.11
CA THR A 15 -3.34 -13.91 11.60
C THR A 15 -1.84 -14.12 11.66
N VAL A 16 -1.15 -13.84 10.56
CA VAL A 16 0.31 -13.80 10.49
C VAL A 16 0.73 -12.34 10.30
N SER A 17 1.65 -11.87 11.12
CA SER A 17 2.21 -10.52 11.07
C SER A 17 3.69 -10.60 11.43
N PRO A 18 4.61 -10.12 10.56
CA PRO A 18 6.03 -10.03 10.87
C PRO A 18 6.37 -9.10 12.03
N GLY A 19 5.57 -8.10 12.42
CA GLY A 19 5.91 -7.27 13.58
C GLY A 19 5.12 -5.96 13.71
N ASN A 20 5.67 -5.02 14.48
CA ASN A 20 5.17 -3.64 14.70
C ASN A 20 6.12 -2.58 14.08
N SER A 21 6.82 -2.97 13.04
CA SER A 21 7.71 -2.20 12.17
C SER A 21 7.82 -3.03 10.89
N PRO A 22 8.12 -2.46 9.71
CA PRO A 22 8.38 -3.29 8.54
C PRO A 22 9.52 -4.29 8.84
N ASP A 23 9.14 -5.55 9.09
CA ASP A 23 10.00 -6.60 9.63
C ASP A 23 9.96 -7.83 8.72
N THR A 24 11.01 -8.65 8.79
CA THR A 24 11.05 -9.92 8.05
C THR A 24 10.82 -11.12 8.97
N LEU A 25 9.82 -11.95 8.62
CA LEU A 25 9.64 -13.29 9.17
C LEU A 25 10.31 -14.31 8.24
N ASN A 26 11.36 -14.96 8.73
CA ASN A 26 12.04 -16.03 8.01
C ASN A 26 11.38 -17.38 8.32
N VAL A 27 11.12 -18.19 7.30
CA VAL A 27 10.47 -19.50 7.41
C VAL A 27 11.35 -20.55 6.74
N ALA A 28 11.93 -21.45 7.53
CA ALA A 28 12.76 -22.56 7.09
C ALA A 28 11.92 -23.75 6.60
N GLY A 29 10.99 -23.49 5.68
CA GLY A 29 10.02 -24.47 5.21
C GLY A 29 8.90 -23.83 4.39
N ASN A 30 7.79 -24.53 4.32
CA ASN A 30 6.61 -24.09 3.57
C ASN A 30 5.73 -23.15 4.40
N VAL A 31 5.03 -22.26 3.71
CA VAL A 31 3.98 -21.41 4.29
C VAL A 31 2.66 -21.66 3.57
N ALA A 32 1.56 -21.61 4.30
CA ALA A 32 0.24 -21.72 3.72
C ALA A 32 -0.76 -20.73 4.35
N PHE A 33 -1.60 -20.14 3.51
CA PHE A 33 -2.69 -19.26 3.92
C PHE A 33 -4.01 -19.84 3.41
N ALA A 34 -4.80 -20.41 4.31
CA ALA A 34 -6.12 -20.94 3.99
C ALA A 34 -7.16 -19.81 3.90
N ALA A 35 -8.31 -20.11 3.29
CA ALA A 35 -9.45 -19.19 3.27
C ALA A 35 -9.82 -18.71 4.69
N GLY A 36 -10.06 -17.41 4.83
CA GLY A 36 -10.38 -16.77 6.11
C GLY A 36 -9.19 -16.53 7.04
N SER A 37 -7.95 -16.82 6.61
CA SER A 37 -6.74 -16.35 7.29
C SER A 37 -6.37 -14.93 6.87
N THR A 38 -5.58 -14.24 7.71
CA THR A 38 -5.10 -12.88 7.47
C THR A 38 -3.58 -12.84 7.42
N TYR A 39 -3.03 -12.22 6.38
CA TYR A 39 -1.66 -11.75 6.36
C TYR A 39 -1.65 -10.23 6.60
N LEU A 40 -1.24 -9.80 7.79
CA LEU A 40 -1.13 -8.39 8.14
C LEU A 40 0.25 -7.88 7.75
N VAL A 41 0.28 -6.84 6.92
CA VAL A 41 1.47 -6.23 6.33
C VAL A 41 1.51 -4.75 6.69
N GLU A 42 2.58 -4.32 7.34
CA GLU A 42 2.92 -2.91 7.47
C GLU A 42 3.80 -2.42 6.31
N ILE A 43 3.52 -1.23 5.77
CA ILE A 43 4.36 -0.54 4.77
C ILE A 43 4.72 0.87 5.23
N ASP A 44 5.86 1.38 4.76
CA ASP A 44 6.29 2.75 5.00
C ASP A 44 6.56 3.55 3.70
N ALA A 45 6.72 4.86 3.83
CA ALA A 45 7.02 5.76 2.72
C ALA A 45 8.46 5.65 2.17
N ALA A 46 9.35 4.94 2.88
CA ALA A 46 10.73 4.68 2.46
C ALA A 46 10.87 3.38 1.64
N ASN A 47 9.73 2.82 1.18
CA ASN A 47 9.64 1.58 0.42
C ASN A 47 10.04 0.32 1.23
N ASN A 48 9.87 0.35 2.55
CA ASN A 48 9.98 -0.85 3.39
C ASN A 48 8.61 -1.47 3.61
N ALA A 49 8.57 -2.80 3.69
CA ALA A 49 7.38 -3.56 4.02
C ALA A 49 7.70 -4.74 4.94
N ASP A 50 6.71 -5.10 5.75
CA ASP A 50 6.65 -6.42 6.34
C ASP A 50 6.77 -7.49 5.26
N ARG A 51 7.65 -8.46 5.50
CA ARG A 51 7.94 -9.51 4.53
C ARG A 51 8.00 -10.89 5.16
N ILE A 52 7.42 -11.87 4.49
CA ILE A 52 7.68 -13.29 4.76
C ILE A 52 8.71 -13.80 3.75
N VAL A 53 9.77 -14.44 4.24
CA VAL A 53 10.76 -15.12 3.39
C VAL A 53 10.75 -16.60 3.73
N ALA A 54 10.17 -17.41 2.85
CA ALA A 54 10.09 -18.86 2.98
C ALA A 54 11.14 -19.55 2.12
N THR A 55 11.87 -20.50 2.70
CA THR A 55 12.81 -21.34 1.92
C THR A 55 12.09 -22.39 1.08
N GLY A 56 10.84 -22.73 1.42
CA GLY A 56 9.99 -23.67 0.69
C GLY A 56 8.96 -22.98 -0.23
N THR A 57 7.83 -23.65 -0.42
CA THR A 57 6.69 -23.16 -1.21
C THR A 57 5.73 -22.35 -0.34
N ALA A 58 5.15 -21.30 -0.93
CA ALA A 58 3.99 -20.59 -0.41
C ALA A 58 2.71 -21.08 -1.11
N THR A 59 1.78 -21.64 -0.34
CA THR A 59 0.47 -22.07 -0.82
C THR A 59 -0.60 -21.08 -0.39
N LEU A 60 -1.16 -20.34 -1.34
CA LEU A 60 -2.15 -19.29 -1.12
C LEU A 60 -3.54 -19.80 -1.51
N GLY A 61 -4.28 -20.32 -0.53
CA GLY A 61 -5.59 -20.96 -0.69
C GLY A 61 -6.78 -20.02 -0.41
N GLY A 62 -6.60 -18.71 -0.58
CA GLY A 62 -7.68 -17.73 -0.43
C GLY A 62 -7.72 -16.94 0.89
N GLY A 63 -6.59 -16.77 1.59
CA GLY A 63 -6.48 -15.80 2.69
C GLY A 63 -6.60 -14.35 2.21
N THR A 64 -6.60 -13.39 3.14
CA THR A 64 -6.68 -11.95 2.85
C THR A 64 -5.39 -11.24 3.28
N VAL A 65 -4.87 -10.36 2.43
CA VAL A 65 -3.82 -9.41 2.82
C VAL A 65 -4.49 -8.19 3.43
N GLN A 66 -4.07 -7.79 4.64
CA GLN A 66 -4.51 -6.56 5.28
C GLN A 66 -3.31 -5.63 5.43
N VAL A 67 -3.43 -4.39 4.98
CA VAL A 67 -2.31 -3.43 4.94
C VAL A 67 -2.52 -2.31 5.95
N THR A 68 -1.46 -2.02 6.71
CA THR A 68 -1.33 -0.82 7.54
C THR A 68 -0.19 0.05 7.03
N LYS A 69 -0.30 1.38 7.19
CA LYS A 69 0.73 2.34 6.78
C LYS A 69 1.41 2.98 8.00
N THR A 70 2.69 3.30 7.88
CA THR A 70 3.42 4.10 8.89
C THR A 70 3.76 5.48 8.34
N GLY A 71 2.85 6.44 8.54
CA GLY A 71 3.06 7.84 8.18
C GLY A 71 3.49 8.07 6.72
N GLY A 72 3.84 9.33 6.40
CA GLY A 72 4.44 9.68 5.11
C GLY A 72 3.52 9.60 3.88
N GLY A 73 4.06 10.05 2.75
CA GLY A 73 3.41 10.01 1.43
C GLY A 73 3.86 8.79 0.63
N TYR A 74 2.92 8.15 -0.06
CA TYR A 74 3.18 6.95 -0.86
C TYR A 74 3.17 7.33 -2.34
N VAL A 75 4.18 6.89 -3.08
CA VAL A 75 4.39 7.29 -4.47
C VAL A 75 3.83 6.24 -5.41
N ALA A 76 3.05 6.66 -6.41
CA ALA A 76 2.59 5.75 -7.46
C ALA A 76 3.78 5.10 -8.21
N GLY A 77 3.61 3.83 -8.57
CA GLY A 77 4.66 3.01 -9.17
C GLY A 77 5.59 2.36 -8.16
N THR A 78 5.45 2.66 -6.86
CA THR A 78 6.15 1.93 -5.81
C THR A 78 5.64 0.50 -5.71
N ARG A 79 6.58 -0.44 -5.58
CA ARG A 79 6.31 -1.87 -5.40
C ARG A 79 6.97 -2.36 -4.12
N TYR A 80 6.16 -2.94 -3.24
CA TYR A 80 6.61 -3.61 -2.02
C TYR A 80 6.61 -5.12 -2.22
N THR A 81 7.69 -5.81 -1.86
CA THR A 81 7.72 -7.28 -1.82
C THR A 81 7.29 -7.74 -0.44
N ILE A 82 6.13 -8.37 -0.36
CA ILE A 82 5.53 -8.77 0.93
C ILE A 82 5.73 -10.27 1.20
N LEU A 83 5.90 -11.10 0.18
CA LEU A 83 6.23 -12.51 0.38
C LEU A 83 7.22 -12.96 -0.67
N THR A 84 8.20 -13.74 -0.26
CA THR A 84 9.10 -14.48 -1.14
C THR A 84 9.13 -15.95 -0.72
N ALA A 85 8.98 -16.84 -1.70
CA ALA A 85 9.09 -18.28 -1.54
C ALA A 85 10.14 -18.82 -2.52
N ASN A 86 11.24 -19.36 -1.99
CA ASN A 86 12.34 -19.86 -2.81
C ASN A 86 11.98 -21.14 -3.59
N GLY A 87 10.95 -21.88 -3.13
CA GLY A 87 10.38 -23.00 -3.88
C GLY A 87 9.47 -22.48 -5.00
N SER A 88 8.30 -21.97 -4.62
CA SER A 88 7.34 -21.35 -5.54
C SER A 88 6.22 -20.65 -4.77
N VAL A 89 5.50 -19.74 -5.43
CA VAL A 89 4.18 -19.25 -5.00
C VAL A 89 3.11 -20.00 -5.81
N ASN A 90 2.19 -20.66 -5.12
CA ASN A 90 1.07 -21.38 -5.72
C ASN A 90 -0.27 -20.80 -5.23
N GLY A 91 -1.12 -20.39 -6.18
CA GLY A 91 -2.39 -19.73 -5.89
C GLY A 91 -2.24 -18.22 -5.62
N THR A 92 -3.30 -17.60 -5.10
CA THR A 92 -3.33 -16.17 -4.76
C THR A 92 -4.08 -15.96 -3.44
N PHE A 93 -3.84 -14.81 -2.82
CA PHE A 93 -4.77 -14.32 -1.80
C PHE A 93 -6.13 -14.03 -2.45
N ALA A 94 -7.23 -14.21 -1.71
CA ALA A 94 -8.58 -13.95 -2.20
C ALA A 94 -8.96 -12.46 -2.13
N GLY A 95 -8.23 -11.66 -1.35
CA GLY A 95 -8.54 -10.25 -1.18
C GLY A 95 -7.40 -9.43 -0.59
N LEU A 96 -7.57 -8.11 -0.73
CA LEU A 96 -6.72 -7.08 -0.17
C LEU A 96 -7.61 -6.08 0.57
N VAL A 97 -7.27 -5.78 1.82
CA VAL A 97 -7.95 -4.77 2.65
C VAL A 97 -6.93 -3.71 3.03
N ALA A 98 -7.13 -2.50 2.50
CA ALA A 98 -6.29 -1.32 2.76
C ALA A 98 -7.11 -0.13 3.30
N ALA A 99 -8.32 -0.39 3.80
CA ALA A 99 -9.17 0.66 4.38
C ALA A 99 -8.46 1.34 5.57
N GLY A 100 -8.57 2.67 5.66
CA GLY A 100 -7.91 3.44 6.73
C GLY A 100 -6.44 3.77 6.47
N THR A 101 -5.84 3.28 5.38
CA THR A 101 -4.50 3.74 4.95
C THR A 101 -4.52 5.17 4.40
N GLY A 102 -5.68 5.82 4.25
CA GLY A 102 -5.75 7.23 3.86
C GLY A 102 -5.00 7.53 2.56
N LEU A 103 -5.14 6.68 1.54
CA LEU A 103 -4.64 6.94 0.19
C LEU A 103 -5.81 7.50 -0.65
N PRO A 104 -6.10 8.81 -0.60
CA PRO A 104 -7.26 9.36 -1.30
C PRO A 104 -7.16 9.22 -2.81
N LEU A 105 -5.93 9.18 -3.30
CA LEU A 105 -5.58 9.26 -4.72
C LEU A 105 -4.89 7.98 -5.22
N PHE A 106 -4.66 6.99 -4.36
CA PHE A 106 -3.99 5.75 -4.76
C PHE A 106 -4.77 4.53 -4.32
N ASP A 107 -4.71 3.50 -5.15
CA ASP A 107 -5.15 2.16 -4.80
C ASP A 107 -3.92 1.27 -4.59
N LEU A 108 -4.11 0.25 -3.77
CA LEU A 108 -3.15 -0.84 -3.61
C LEU A 108 -3.68 -2.05 -4.36
N ALA A 109 -2.78 -2.77 -5.02
CA ALA A 109 -3.11 -4.01 -5.73
C ALA A 109 -2.09 -5.10 -5.43
N LEU A 110 -2.55 -6.35 -5.40
CA LEU A 110 -1.65 -7.49 -5.31
C LEU A 110 -1.20 -7.90 -6.70
N SER A 111 0.09 -8.16 -6.86
CA SER A 111 0.65 -8.78 -8.05
C SER A 111 1.60 -9.92 -7.67
N TYR A 112 1.87 -10.80 -8.63
CA TYR A 112 2.53 -12.08 -8.36
C TYR A 112 3.53 -12.41 -9.45
N ASP A 113 4.62 -13.04 -9.06
CA ASP A 113 5.49 -13.80 -9.96
C ASP A 113 5.66 -15.23 -9.39
N PRO A 114 6.42 -16.14 -10.05
CA PRO A 114 6.58 -17.51 -9.58
C PRO A 114 7.15 -17.66 -8.16
N SER A 115 7.80 -16.63 -7.61
CA SER A 115 8.50 -16.66 -6.32
C SER A 115 8.05 -15.58 -5.34
N ASN A 116 7.27 -14.59 -5.77
CA ASN A 116 6.97 -13.40 -4.98
C ASN A 116 5.50 -13.00 -5.02
N VAL A 117 5.07 -12.41 -3.91
CA VAL A 117 3.85 -11.61 -3.82
C VAL A 117 4.25 -10.16 -3.59
N TYR A 118 3.63 -9.27 -4.35
CA TYR A 118 3.87 -7.85 -4.31
C TYR A 118 2.62 -7.08 -3.92
N LEU A 119 2.85 -5.90 -3.37
CA LEU A 119 1.86 -4.85 -3.20
C LEU A 119 2.29 -3.66 -4.08
N ASP A 120 1.51 -3.35 -5.10
CA ASP A 120 1.76 -2.26 -6.04
C ASP A 120 0.89 -1.05 -5.69
N VAL A 121 1.52 0.13 -5.65
CA VAL A 121 0.83 1.42 -5.46
C VAL A 121 0.49 2.01 -6.83
N ALA A 122 -0.79 2.19 -7.13
CA ALA A 122 -1.25 2.76 -8.39
C ALA A 122 -2.11 4.00 -8.16
N ARG A 123 -1.96 5.02 -9.02
CA ARG A 123 -2.87 6.17 -9.02
C ARG A 123 -4.27 5.69 -9.40
N ASN A 124 -5.26 6.01 -8.57
CA ASN A 124 -6.66 5.71 -8.84
C ASN A 124 -7.30 6.79 -9.73
N ALA A 125 -8.56 6.59 -10.12
CA ALA A 125 -9.27 7.51 -11.00
C ALA A 125 -9.81 8.77 -10.31
N VAL A 126 -9.60 8.95 -9.00
CA VAL A 126 -10.06 10.13 -8.27
C VAL A 126 -9.23 11.33 -8.69
N THR A 127 -9.85 12.37 -9.23
CA THR A 127 -9.15 13.61 -9.63
C THR A 127 -8.87 14.52 -8.43
N PHE A 128 -7.94 15.46 -8.57
CA PHE A 128 -7.69 16.49 -7.57
C PHE A 128 -8.94 17.34 -7.26
N CYS A 129 -9.74 17.69 -8.26
CA CYS A 129 -11.02 18.35 -8.03
C CYS A 129 -12.02 17.44 -7.30
N GLY A 130 -11.99 16.12 -7.53
CA GLY A 130 -12.85 15.15 -6.85
C GLY A 130 -12.67 15.09 -5.33
N VAL A 131 -11.51 15.53 -4.81
CA VAL A 131 -11.26 15.63 -3.36
C VAL A 131 -11.38 17.06 -2.82
N ALA A 132 -11.61 18.07 -3.66
CA ALA A 132 -11.75 19.46 -3.25
C ALA A 132 -13.03 19.70 -2.42
N ALA A 133 -13.03 20.75 -1.58
CA ALA A 133 -14.19 21.17 -0.80
C ALA A 133 -14.79 22.52 -1.26
N SER A 134 -14.10 23.26 -2.13
CA SER A 134 -14.57 24.55 -2.67
C SER A 134 -14.30 24.66 -4.18
N ARG A 135 -14.96 25.63 -4.82
CA ARG A 135 -14.74 25.92 -6.26
C ARG A 135 -13.31 26.38 -6.53
N ASN A 136 -12.73 27.16 -5.63
CA ASN A 136 -11.36 27.65 -5.76
C ASN A 136 -10.36 26.50 -5.64
N GLN A 137 -10.58 25.59 -4.68
CA GLN A 137 -9.79 24.36 -4.55
C GLN A 137 -9.89 23.45 -5.77
N CYS A 138 -11.10 23.26 -6.33
CA CYS A 138 -11.26 22.47 -7.56
C CYS A 138 -10.53 23.10 -8.75
N THR A 139 -10.56 24.42 -8.88
CA THR A 139 -9.88 25.14 -9.96
C THR A 139 -8.36 25.00 -9.82
N ALA A 140 -7.82 25.24 -8.63
CA ALA A 140 -6.39 25.04 -8.36
C ALA A 140 -5.97 23.58 -8.56
N GLY A 141 -6.75 22.64 -8.03
CA GLY A 141 -6.51 21.21 -8.20
C GLY A 141 -6.54 20.76 -9.66
N SER A 142 -7.44 21.29 -10.47
CA SER A 142 -7.46 21.02 -11.92
C SER A 142 -6.23 21.60 -12.63
N GLY A 143 -5.76 22.77 -12.18
CA GLY A 143 -4.48 23.33 -12.63
C GLY A 143 -3.30 22.42 -12.32
N VAL A 144 -3.23 21.90 -11.10
CA VAL A 144 -2.21 20.90 -10.71
C VAL A 144 -2.33 19.62 -11.54
N GLU A 145 -3.55 19.09 -11.72
CA GLU A 145 -3.81 17.88 -12.50
C GLU A 145 -3.28 18.01 -13.94
N SER A 146 -3.43 19.19 -14.55
CA SER A 146 -2.98 19.46 -15.92
C SER A 146 -1.46 19.38 -16.11
N LEU A 147 -0.67 19.47 -15.03
CA LEU A 147 0.79 19.34 -15.08
C LEU A 147 1.23 17.89 -15.32
N GLY A 148 0.40 16.92 -14.94
CA GLY A 148 0.64 15.49 -15.12
C GLY A 148 1.70 14.89 -14.20
N ALA A 149 1.70 13.55 -14.12
CA ALA A 149 2.67 12.78 -13.34
C ALA A 149 4.11 13.01 -13.80
N GLY A 150 5.04 13.10 -12.85
CA GLY A 150 6.44 13.45 -13.09
C GLY A 150 6.73 14.95 -13.01
N ASN A 151 5.70 15.80 -12.90
CA ASN A 151 5.88 17.20 -12.53
C ASN A 151 6.03 17.33 -11.01
N PRO A 152 7.04 18.07 -10.49
CA PRO A 152 7.27 18.18 -9.04
C PRO A 152 6.06 18.70 -8.23
N ILE A 153 5.26 19.60 -8.80
CA ILE A 153 4.05 20.13 -8.12
C ILE A 153 2.94 19.09 -8.11
N PHE A 154 2.72 18.42 -9.25
CA PHE A 154 1.76 17.32 -9.33
C PHE A 154 2.12 16.23 -8.33
N ASP A 155 3.36 15.76 -8.35
CA ASP A 155 3.81 14.64 -7.52
C ASP A 155 3.77 15.04 -6.03
N ALA A 156 4.15 16.27 -5.68
CA ALA A 156 4.06 16.76 -4.30
C ALA A 156 2.63 16.74 -3.76
N VAL A 157 1.64 17.16 -4.57
CA VAL A 157 0.23 17.19 -4.14
C VAL A 157 -0.40 15.78 -4.19
N ALA A 158 -0.08 14.98 -5.21
CA ALA A 158 -0.56 13.62 -5.36
C ALA A 158 -0.15 12.75 -4.16
N ASN A 159 1.08 12.89 -3.69
CA ASN A 159 1.66 12.06 -2.64
C ASN A 159 1.29 12.52 -1.21
N LEU A 160 0.40 13.50 -1.05
CA LEU A 160 -0.04 13.93 0.28
C LEU A 160 -0.86 12.83 0.99
N PRO A 161 -0.68 12.69 2.32
CA PRO A 161 -1.12 11.50 3.06
C PRO A 161 -2.62 11.47 3.38
N ASP A 162 -3.37 12.52 3.07
CA ASP A 162 -4.80 12.64 3.31
C ASP A 162 -5.43 13.79 2.49
N THR A 163 -6.76 13.80 2.41
CA THR A 163 -7.52 14.83 1.67
C THR A 163 -7.41 16.23 2.30
N ALA A 164 -7.16 16.34 3.60
CA ALA A 164 -7.03 17.62 4.27
C ALA A 164 -5.72 18.32 3.88
N GLY A 165 -4.61 17.58 3.79
CA GLY A 165 -3.34 18.04 3.25
C GLY A 165 -3.48 18.49 1.80
N ILE A 166 -4.14 17.67 0.96
CA ILE A 166 -4.38 18.01 -0.44
C ILE A 166 -5.16 19.33 -0.58
N ARG A 167 -6.23 19.51 0.20
CA ARG A 167 -7.03 20.74 0.19
C ARG A 167 -6.23 21.97 0.61
N ARG A 168 -5.43 21.87 1.68
CA ARG A 168 -4.53 22.96 2.10
C ARG A 168 -3.53 23.33 1.01
N ALA A 169 -3.00 22.35 0.28
CA ALA A 169 -2.11 22.61 -0.85
C ALA A 169 -2.82 23.41 -1.95
N PHE A 170 -4.09 23.10 -2.24
CA PHE A 170 -4.87 23.89 -3.19
C PHE A 170 -5.10 25.33 -2.72
N ASP A 171 -5.39 25.55 -1.43
CA ASP A 171 -5.57 26.90 -0.88
C ASP A 171 -4.30 27.76 -1.00
N LEU A 172 -3.12 27.14 -0.82
CA LEU A 172 -1.83 27.79 -1.03
C LEU A 172 -1.60 28.14 -2.50
N LEU A 173 -1.97 27.23 -3.41
CA LEU A 173 -1.78 27.41 -4.86
C LEU A 173 -2.81 28.35 -5.49
N SER A 174 -4.01 28.46 -4.94
CA SER A 174 -5.03 29.41 -5.41
C SER A 174 -4.78 30.86 -4.97
N GLY A 175 -3.78 31.09 -4.11
CA GLY A 175 -3.39 32.43 -3.67
C GLY A 175 -4.31 33.05 -2.62
N GLU A 176 -5.10 32.25 -1.89
CA GLU A 176 -6.03 32.72 -0.84
C GLU A 176 -5.34 33.38 0.37
N ILE A 177 -4.01 33.35 0.47
CA ILE A 177 -3.25 34.11 1.48
C ILE A 177 -3.24 35.63 1.18
N HIS A 178 -3.64 36.06 -0.02
CA HIS A 178 -3.60 37.47 -0.42
C HIS A 178 -4.95 38.18 -0.54
N ALA A 179 -6.05 37.56 -0.08
CA ALA A 179 -7.31 38.28 0.08
C ALA A 179 -7.38 38.92 1.48
N SER A 180 -6.73 40.08 1.65
CA SER A 180 -6.99 41.02 2.75
C SER A 180 -8.01 42.06 2.34
#